data_AF-A0A973ANK2-F1
#
_entry.id   AF-A0A973ANK2-F1
#
_cell.length_a   1.000
_cell.length_b   1.000
_cell.length_c   1.000
_cell.angle_alpha   90.00
_cell.angle_beta   90.00
_cell.angle_gamma   90.00
#
_symmetry.space_group_name_H-M   'P 1'
#
loop_
_entity.id
_entity.type
_entity.pdbx_description
1 polymer ?
#
loop_
_entity_poly.entity_id
_entity_poly.type
_entity_poly.pdbx_seq_one_letter_code
_entity_poly.pdbx_strand_id
1 'polypeptide(L)'
;MTDGATDPALTVVIVAILASFVWRALGAVLAHRINPEGRVFRWFTCVSYAVLAGLLTRLLILPMGDLASVDLTIRVAAAGVGVAVFFLTRRNLLVGVVAGTGGFALAVALTT
;
A
#
# COMPACT_ATOMS: atom_id res chain seq x y z
N MET A 1 38.73 4.35 22.27
CA MET A 1 37.80 3.20 22.31
C MET A 1 36.63 3.59 23.20
N THR A 2 35.81 4.53 22.73
CA THR A 2 34.55 4.95 23.36
C THR A 2 33.48 4.87 22.27
N ASP A 3 33.27 3.61 21.92
CA ASP A 3 32.12 2.94 21.32
C ASP A 3 31.00 3.83 20.76
N GLY A 4 30.86 3.75 19.43
CA GLY A 4 29.79 4.34 18.61
C GLY A 4 28.41 3.78 18.92
N ALA A 5 27.89 4.16 20.08
CA ALA A 5 26.51 3.93 20.52
C ALA A 5 25.74 5.24 20.77
N THR A 6 26.40 6.40 20.65
CA THR A 6 25.84 7.74 20.87
C THR A 6 25.91 8.64 19.64
N ASP A 7 26.03 8.08 18.44
CA ASP A 7 25.65 8.82 17.26
C ASP A 7 24.13 8.99 17.28
N PRO A 8 23.62 10.24 17.21
CA PRO A 8 22.18 10.50 17.25
C PRO A 8 21.43 9.77 16.13
N ALA A 9 22.13 9.38 15.05
CA ALA A 9 21.60 8.58 13.97
C ALA A 9 21.24 7.14 14.41
N LEU A 10 22.16 6.36 15.00
CA LEU A 10 21.85 5.00 15.48
C LEU A 10 20.74 4.98 16.52
N THR A 11 20.73 5.95 17.44
CA THR A 11 19.67 6.04 18.46
C THR A 11 18.29 6.22 17.80
N VAL A 12 18.17 7.13 16.83
CA VAL A 12 16.92 7.35 16.10
C VAL A 12 16.50 6.11 15.31
N VAL A 13 17.45 5.42 14.68
CA VAL A 13 17.17 4.18 13.92
C VAL A 13 16.65 3.08 14.85
N ILE A 14 17.31 2.84 15.99
CA ILE A 14 16.89 1.81 16.96
C ILE A 14 15.51 2.14 17.53
N VAL A 15 15.26 3.40 17.88
CA VAL A 15 13.95 3.85 18.37
C VAL A 15 12.87 3.68 17.29
N ALA A 16 13.16 4.03 16.03
CA ALA A 16 12.21 3.87 14.92
C ALA A 16 11.88 2.40 14.65
N ILE A 17 12.87 1.52 14.73
CA ILE A 17 12.70 0.07 14.62
C ILE A 17 11.80 -0.43 15.75
N LEU A 18 12.12 -0.10 17.00
CA LEU A 18 11.33 -0.52 18.17
C LEU A 18 9.89 -0.01 18.08
N ALA A 19 9.69 1.27 17.77
CA ALA A 19 8.36 1.86 17.61
C ALA A 19 7.55 1.15 16.51
N SER A 20 8.18 0.84 15.38
CA SER A 20 7.54 0.11 14.27
C SER A 20 7.16 -1.32 14.68
N PHE A 21 8.05 -2.04 15.37
CA PHE A 21 7.78 -3.41 15.80
C PHE A 21 6.72 -3.50 16.91
N VAL A 22 6.69 -2.54 17.84
CA VAL A 22 5.66 -2.47 18.90
C VAL A 22 4.27 -2.36 18.27
N TRP A 23 4.08 -1.48 17.29
CA TRP A 23 2.80 -1.33 16.61
C TRP A 23 2.39 -2.59 15.84
N ARG A 24 3.34 -3.23 15.16
CA ARG A 24 3.11 -4.48 14.42
C ARG A 24 2.77 -5.65 15.35
N ALA A 25 3.45 -5.76 16.50
CA ALA A 25 3.21 -6.79 17.51
C ALA A 25 1.83 -6.62 18.16
N LEU A 26 1.46 -5.39 18.52
CA LEU A 26 0.11 -5.08 19.02
C LEU A 26 -0.97 -5.47 18.00
N GLY A 27 -0.76 -5.12 16.73
CA GLY A 27 -1.67 -5.51 15.64
C GLY A 27 -1.80 -7.03 15.48
N ALA A 28 -0.70 -7.78 15.57
CA ALA A 28 -0.71 -9.25 15.45
C ALA A 28 -1.40 -9.94 16.64
N VAL A 29 -1.14 -9.48 17.87
CA VAL A 29 -1.80 -10.00 19.08
C VAL A 29 -3.30 -9.71 19.04
N LEU A 30 -3.69 -8.51 18.61
CA LEU A 30 -5.08 -8.12 18.45
C LEU A 30 -5.77 -8.98 17.37
N ALA A 31 -5.11 -9.21 16.24
CA ALA A 31 -5.63 -10.07 15.18
C ALA A 31 -5.84 -11.53 15.63
N HIS A 32 -5.02 -12.06 16.54
CA HIS A 32 -5.20 -13.41 17.06
C HIS A 32 -6.38 -13.53 18.05
N ARG A 33 -6.76 -12.44 18.70
CA ARG A 33 -7.87 -12.41 19.69
C ARG A 33 -9.22 -12.01 19.09
N ILE A 34 -9.23 -11.36 17.93
CA ILE A 34 -10.47 -10.99 17.25
C ILE A 34 -10.98 -12.16 16.40
N ASN A 35 -12.22 -12.56 16.65
CA ASN A 35 -12.89 -13.56 15.83
C ASN A 35 -13.26 -12.93 14.46
N PRO A 36 -12.75 -13.42 13.32
CA PRO A 36 -12.92 -12.81 12.00
C PRO A 36 -14.37 -12.79 11.51
N GLU A 37 -15.27 -13.56 12.11
CA GLU A 37 -16.69 -13.57 11.76
C GLU A 37 -17.52 -12.54 12.55
N GLY A 38 -16.89 -11.81 13.48
CA GLY A 38 -17.55 -10.82 14.32
C GLY A 38 -18.09 -9.61 13.54
N ARG A 39 -19.25 -9.09 13.96
CA ARG A 39 -19.89 -7.90 13.38
C ARG A 39 -18.96 -6.67 13.37
N VAL A 40 -18.14 -6.51 14.41
CA VAL A 40 -17.18 -5.42 14.56
C VAL A 40 -16.05 -5.52 13.53
N PHE A 41 -15.50 -6.72 13.29
CA PHE A 41 -14.44 -6.92 12.30
C PHE A 41 -14.93 -6.63 10.87
N ARG A 42 -16.17 -7.03 10.55
CA ARG A 42 -16.81 -6.70 9.27
C ARG A 42 -17.00 -5.19 9.09
N TRP A 43 -17.39 -4.47 10.15
CA TRP A 43 -17.49 -3.02 10.12
C TRP A 43 -16.14 -2.36 9.86
N PHE A 44 -15.08 -2.74 10.58
CA PHE A 44 -13.71 -2.22 10.34
C PHE A 44 -13.25 -2.51 8.92
N THR A 45 -13.49 -3.71 8.41
CA THR A 45 -13.17 -4.09 7.04
C THR A 45 -13.85 -3.16 6.04
N CYS A 46 -15.16 -2.91 6.19
CA CYS A 46 -15.87 -1.96 5.35
C CYS A 46 -15.29 -0.55 5.45
N VAL A 47 -14.96 -0.07 6.66
CA VAL A 47 -14.35 1.26 6.86
C VAL A 47 -13.00 1.35 6.16
N SER A 48 -12.12 0.36 6.31
CA SER A 48 -10.82 0.33 5.64
C SER A 48 -10.97 0.39 4.11
N TYR A 49 -11.88 -0.41 3.54
CA TYR A 49 -12.14 -0.37 2.10
C TYR A 49 -12.76 0.96 1.65
N ALA A 50 -13.63 1.58 2.46
CA ALA A 50 -14.20 2.88 2.16
C ALA A 50 -13.12 3.99 2.11
N VAL A 51 -12.15 3.95 3.03
CA VAL A 51 -11.01 4.89 3.02
C VAL A 51 -10.16 4.69 1.77
N LEU A 52 -9.82 3.45 1.43
CA LEU A 52 -9.07 3.14 0.19
C LEU A 52 -9.83 3.61 -1.04
N ALA A 53 -11.13 3.34 -1.13
CA ALA A 53 -11.98 3.78 -2.24
C ALA A 53 -12.03 5.31 -2.34
N GLY A 54 -12.17 6.02 -1.21
CA GLY A 54 -12.15 7.48 -1.17
C GLY A 54 -10.81 8.06 -1.61
N LEU A 55 -9.70 7.46 -1.15
CA LEU A 55 -8.34 7.85 -1.55
C LEU A 55 -8.14 7.65 -3.05
N LEU A 56 -8.50 6.48 -3.58
CA LEU A 56 -8.42 6.17 -5.00
C LEU A 56 -9.29 7.10 -5.85
N THR A 57 -10.51 7.38 -5.39
CA THR A 57 -11.42 8.32 -6.06
C THR A 57 -10.81 9.72 -6.12
N ARG A 58 -10.19 10.20 -5.03
CA ARG A 58 -9.49 11.49 -5.02
C ARG A 58 -8.32 11.51 -6.00
N LEU A 59 -7.53 10.44 -6.06
CA LEU A 59 -6.42 10.29 -7.02
C LEU A 59 -6.91 10.28 -8.48
N LEU A 60 -8.06 9.64 -8.75
CA LEU A 60 -8.63 9.56 -10.09
C LEU A 60 -9.29 10.88 -10.55
N ILE A 61 -10.00 11.57 -9.66
CA ILE A 61 -10.75 12.79 -10.00
C ILE A 61 -9.85 14.03 -9.98
N LEU A 62 -8.94 14.14 -9.01
CA LEU A 62 -7.97 15.23 -8.87
C LEU A 62 -6.54 14.70 -9.00
N PRO A 63 -6.05 14.46 -10.23
CA PRO A 63 -4.64 14.18 -10.43
C PRO A 63 -3.85 15.41 -10.03
N MET A 64 -3.03 15.27 -8.99
CA MET A 64 -2.08 16.30 -8.57
C MET A 64 -0.80 16.12 -9.40
N GLY A 65 -0.56 17.03 -10.34
CA GLY A 65 0.56 16.98 -11.28
C GLY A 65 0.28 17.79 -12.56
N ASP A 66 1.23 17.79 -13.49
CA ASP A 66 1.31 18.66 -14.70
C ASP A 66 0.27 18.33 -15.81
N LEU A 67 -0.82 17.62 -15.49
CA LEU A 67 -1.87 17.17 -16.43
C LEU A 67 -3.18 18.00 -16.31
N ALA A 68 -3.06 19.28 -15.95
CA ALA A 68 -4.20 20.19 -15.86
C ALA A 68 -4.88 20.50 -17.22
N SER A 69 -4.34 20.00 -18.34
CA SER A 69 -4.80 20.26 -19.71
C SER A 69 -5.70 19.18 -20.34
N VAL A 70 -6.04 18.10 -19.61
CA VAL A 70 -6.76 16.95 -20.18
C VAL A 70 -8.25 16.94 -19.79
N ASP A 71 -9.11 16.88 -20.82
CA ASP A 71 -10.57 16.90 -20.79
C ASP A 71 -11.20 15.80 -19.90
N LEU A 72 -12.34 16.14 -19.26
CA LEU A 72 -13.02 15.33 -18.23
C LEU A 72 -13.42 13.93 -18.75
N THR A 73 -13.78 13.83 -20.03
CA THR A 73 -14.27 12.57 -20.64
C THR A 73 -13.18 11.50 -20.73
N ILE A 74 -11.94 11.90 -20.99
CA ILE A 74 -10.79 10.96 -21.06
C ILE A 74 -10.42 10.45 -19.67
N ARG A 75 -10.62 11.26 -18.62
CA ARG A 75 -10.37 10.85 -17.22
C ARG A 75 -11.35 9.78 -16.75
N VAL A 76 -12.63 9.91 -17.07
CA VAL A 76 -13.66 8.90 -16.74
C VAL A 76 -13.43 7.61 -17.53
N ALA A 77 -13.03 7.71 -18.80
CA ALA A 77 -12.66 6.54 -19.61
C ALA A 77 -11.42 5.82 -19.07
N ALA A 78 -10.37 6.56 -18.67
CA ALA A 78 -9.16 5.99 -18.06
C ALA A 78 -9.43 5.33 -16.70
N ALA A 79 -10.30 5.93 -15.87
CA ALA A 79 -10.78 5.31 -14.63
C ALA A 79 -11.53 3.99 -14.91
N GLY A 80 -12.38 3.97 -15.94
CA GLY A 80 -13.07 2.77 -16.40
C GLY A 80 -12.12 1.67 -16.87
N VAL A 81 -11.07 2.02 -17.63
CA VAL A 81 -10.04 1.07 -18.08
C VAL A 81 -9.21 0.55 -16.90
N GLY A 82 -8.86 1.40 -15.94
CA GLY A 82 -8.17 0.98 -14.71
C GLY A 82 -8.99 -0.05 -13.91
N VAL A 83 -10.29 0.18 -13.77
CA VAL A 83 -11.22 -0.78 -13.16
C VAL A 83 -11.33 -2.08 -13.97
N ALA A 84 -11.37 -1.98 -15.31
CA ALA A 84 -11.42 -3.15 -16.19
C ALA A 84 -10.15 -4.02 -16.09
N VAL A 85 -8.97 -3.41 -16.07
CA VAL A 85 -7.69 -4.11 -15.90
C VAL A 85 -7.57 -4.72 -14.50
N PHE A 86 -8.02 -4.02 -13.48
CA PHE A 86 -8.07 -4.54 -12.11
C PHE A 86 -8.99 -5.76 -12.00
N PHE A 87 -10.14 -5.73 -12.67
CA PHE A 87 -11.08 -6.86 -12.73
C PHE A 87 -10.52 -8.04 -13.54
N LEU A 88 -9.70 -7.77 -14.55
CA LEU A 88 -9.02 -8.79 -15.35
C LEU A 88 -7.87 -9.48 -14.58
N THR A 89 -7.31 -8.82 -13.56
CA THR A 89 -6.14 -9.31 -12.78
C THR A 89 -6.52 -10.33 -11.67
N ARG A 90 -7.73 -10.92 -11.77
CA ARG A 90 -8.21 -12.12 -11.05
C ARG A 90 -7.38 -12.62 -9.84
N ARG A 91 -7.49 -11.92 -8.71
CA ARG A 91 -7.60 -12.53 -7.36
C ARG A 91 -6.42 -13.41 -6.86
N ASN A 92 -5.21 -13.32 -7.42
CA ASN A 92 -4.03 -14.04 -6.92
C ASN A 92 -2.85 -13.09 -6.62
N LEU A 93 -2.97 -12.33 -5.52
CA LEU A 93 -1.99 -11.32 -5.07
C LEU A 93 -0.54 -11.83 -5.01
N LEU A 94 -0.33 -13.09 -4.64
CA LEU A 94 1.01 -13.68 -4.56
C LEU A 94 1.67 -13.88 -5.93
N VAL A 95 0.91 -14.33 -6.95
CA VAL A 95 1.46 -14.51 -8.30
C VAL A 95 1.69 -13.16 -8.97
N GLY A 96 0.80 -12.18 -8.72
CA GLY A 96 0.98 -10.81 -9.20
C GLY A 96 2.17 -10.07 -8.59
N VAL A 97 2.40 -10.22 -7.27
CA VAL A 97 3.55 -9.61 -6.60
C VAL A 97 4.86 -10.27 -7.04
N VAL A 98 4.92 -11.60 -7.14
CA VAL A 98 6.13 -12.32 -7.58
C VAL A 98 6.45 -12.07 -9.06
N ALA A 99 5.43 -12.02 -9.94
CA ALA A 99 5.63 -11.68 -11.34
C ALA A 99 6.01 -10.19 -11.52
N GLY A 100 5.46 -9.30 -10.69
CA GLY A 100 5.76 -7.87 -10.72
C GLY A 100 7.16 -7.54 -10.20
N THR A 101 7.56 -8.08 -9.06
CA THR A 101 8.93 -7.90 -8.53
C THR A 101 9.97 -8.60 -9.42
N GLY A 102 9.66 -9.81 -9.90
CA GLY A 102 10.52 -10.54 -10.83
C GLY A 102 10.69 -9.83 -12.17
N GLY A 103 9.60 -9.35 -12.77
CA GLY A 103 9.63 -8.65 -14.05
C GLY A 103 10.33 -7.29 -13.97
N PHE A 104 10.10 -6.53 -12.90
CA PHE A 104 10.79 -5.25 -12.69
C PHE A 104 12.28 -5.43 -12.44
N ALA A 105 12.67 -6.43 -11.64
CA ALA A 105 14.08 -6.76 -11.40
C ALA A 105 14.79 -7.22 -12.69
N LEU A 106 14.12 -8.03 -13.53
CA LEU A 106 14.67 -8.49 -14.79
C LEU A 106 14.81 -7.36 -15.83
N ALA A 107 13.84 -6.46 -15.89
CA ALA A 107 13.88 -5.30 -16.79
C ALA A 107 14.99 -4.31 -16.42
N VAL A 108 15.22 -4.10 -15.12
CA VAL A 108 16.34 -3.30 -14.61
C VAL A 108 17.68 -3.96 -14.95
N ALA A 109 17.80 -5.29 -14.76
CA ALA A 109 19.03 -6.03 -15.05
C ALA A 109 19.38 -6.12 -16.55
N LEU A 110 18.40 -5.96 -17.45
CA LEU A 110 18.63 -5.90 -18.90
C LEU A 110 19.00 -4.49 -19.41
N THR A 111 18.81 -3.46 -18.58
CA THR A 111 19.09 -2.04 -18.87
C THR A 111 20.40 -1.55 -18.27
N THR A 112 21.02 -2.33 -17.39
CA THR A 112 22.37 -2.11 -16.81
C THR A 112 23.40 -3.03 -17.44
#